data_AF-A0A1L7VL75-F1
#
_entry.id   AF-A0A1L7VL75-F1
#
_cell.length_a   1.000
_cell.length_b   1.000
_cell.length_c   1.000
_cell.angle_alpha   90.00
_cell.angle_beta   90.00
_cell.angle_gamma   90.00
#
_symmetry.space_group_name_H-M   'P 1'
#
loop_
_entity.id
_entity.type
_entity.pdbx_description
1 polymer ?
#
loop_
_entity_poly.entity_id
_entity_poly.type
_entity_poly.pdbx_seq_one_letter_code
_entity_poly.pdbx_strand_id
1 'polypeptide(L)'
;MPAEFYSRFLVHRFAMIDVIMSLLRRRKPIAPAPFILYQQHEEADIHGPPFRELTDCPQSVLSFLVKISILASDAELENDDRFAGAYQLETTMRDSPCLSETSSQDDHLSTLNAYFY
;
A
#
# COMPACT_ATOMS: atom_id res chain seq x y z
N MET A 1 -8.30 -14.29 5.67
CA MET A 1 -7.11 -13.68 6.33
C MET A 1 -6.56 -14.67 7.35
N PRO A 2 -5.23 -14.67 7.62
CA PRO A 2 -4.65 -15.49 8.69
C PRO A 2 -5.22 -15.11 10.06
N ALA A 3 -5.48 -16.13 10.89
CA ALA A 3 -6.21 -15.97 12.15
C ALA A 3 -5.35 -15.47 13.33
N GLU A 4 -4.02 -15.64 13.28
CA GLU A 4 -3.12 -15.30 14.38
C GLU A 4 -2.23 -14.10 14.08
N PHE A 5 -1.90 -13.31 15.11
CA PHE A 5 -1.08 -12.08 15.01
C PHE A 5 0.20 -12.27 14.18
N TYR A 6 1.04 -13.25 14.54
CA TYR A 6 2.32 -13.47 13.87
C TYR A 6 2.15 -13.83 12.40
N SER A 7 1.16 -14.68 12.08
CA SER A 7 0.89 -15.05 10.70
C SER A 7 0.44 -13.85 9.86
N ARG A 8 -0.40 -12.96 10.42
CA ARG A 8 -0.82 -11.74 9.75
C ARG A 8 0.33 -10.75 9.56
N PHE A 9 1.10 -10.50 10.63
CA PHE A 9 2.29 -9.67 10.58
C PHE A 9 3.27 -10.14 9.50
N LEU A 10 3.56 -11.43 9.44
CA LEU A 10 4.44 -12.01 8.42
C LEU A 10 3.88 -11.82 7.01
N VAL A 11 2.59 -12.08 6.80
CA VAL A 11 1.94 -11.88 5.49
C VAL A 11 2.02 -10.41 5.05
N HIS A 12 1.80 -9.46 5.95
CA HIS A 12 1.93 -8.03 5.64
C HIS A 12 3.37 -7.67 5.27
N ARG A 13 4.36 -8.13 6.05
CA ARG A 13 5.79 -7.88 5.77
C ARG A 13 6.25 -8.51 4.45
N PHE A 14 5.84 -9.74 4.16
CA PHE A 14 6.16 -10.38 2.87
C PHE A 14 5.51 -9.66 1.69
N ALA A 15 4.27 -9.17 1.84
CA ALA A 15 3.61 -8.40 0.81
C ALA A 15 4.38 -7.10 0.49
N MET A 16 4.83 -6.37 1.52
CA MET A 16 5.66 -5.17 1.35
C MET A 16 7.00 -5.49 0.67
N ILE A 17 7.70 -6.52 1.14
CA ILE A 17 8.98 -6.95 0.57
C ILE A 17 8.79 -7.32 -0.91
N ASP A 18 7.74 -8.07 -1.25
CA ASP A 18 7.50 -8.47 -2.64
C ASP A 18 7.31 -7.27 -3.57
N VAL A 19 6.54 -6.27 -3.13
CA VAL A 19 6.31 -5.03 -3.90
C VAL A 19 7.59 -4.21 -4.05
N ILE A 20 8.34 -4.01 -2.97
CA ILE A 20 9.63 -3.30 -3.02
C ILE A 20 10.60 -4.02 -3.96
N MET A 21 10.69 -5.35 -3.86
CA MET A 21 11.56 -6.15 -4.72
C MET A 21 11.09 -6.15 -6.18
N SER A 22 9.79 -6.07 -6.42
CA SER A 22 9.18 -5.93 -7.74
C SER A 22 9.60 -4.61 -8.39
N LEU A 23 9.53 -3.49 -7.67
CA LEU A 23 9.97 -2.18 -8.13
C LEU A 23 11.48 -2.15 -8.41
N LEU A 24 12.31 -2.58 -7.44
CA LEU A 24 13.77 -2.55 -7.55
C LEU A 24 14.29 -3.41 -8.72
N ARG A 25 13.61 -4.52 -9.01
CA ARG A 25 14.00 -5.46 -10.08
C ARG A 25 13.23 -5.27 -11.38
N ARG A 26 12.34 -4.26 -11.47
CA ARG A 26 11.47 -4.01 -12.63
C ARG A 26 10.74 -5.28 -13.10
N ARG A 27 10.18 -6.03 -12.17
CA ARG A 27 9.41 -7.26 -12.42
C ARG A 27 8.03 -7.14 -11.80
N LYS A 28 7.08 -7.97 -12.21
CA LYS A 28 5.78 -8.09 -11.53
C LYS A 28 5.98 -8.65 -10.10
N PRO A 29 5.14 -8.27 -9.12
CA PRO A 29 5.11 -8.93 -7.81
C PRO A 29 4.94 -10.44 -7.95
N ILE A 30 5.48 -11.21 -7.01
CA ILE A 30 5.29 -12.66 -6.95
C ILE A 30 3.82 -12.97 -6.62
N ALA A 31 3.23 -12.23 -5.68
CA ALA A 31 1.84 -12.41 -5.33
C ALA A 31 0.94 -11.94 -6.49
N PRO A 32 -0.17 -12.64 -6.74
CA PRO A 32 -1.05 -12.37 -7.88
C PRO A 32 -1.81 -11.04 -7.70
N ALA A 33 -2.21 -10.39 -8.80
CA ALA A 33 -2.96 -9.13 -8.77
C ALA A 33 -4.22 -9.13 -7.85
N PRO A 34 -5.06 -10.19 -7.79
CA PRO A 34 -6.19 -10.23 -6.86
C PRO A 34 -5.80 -10.52 -5.40
N PHE A 35 -4.52 -10.49 -5.03
CA PHE A 35 -4.08 -10.67 -3.65
C PHE A 35 -4.66 -9.57 -2.75
N ILE A 36 -5.23 -9.97 -1.61
CA ILE A 36 -6.10 -9.10 -0.80
C ILE A 36 -5.43 -7.82 -0.30
N LEU A 37 -4.13 -7.88 0.03
CA LEU A 37 -3.37 -6.70 0.47
C LEU A 37 -3.00 -5.75 -0.67
N TYR A 38 -3.19 -6.16 -1.91
CA TYR A 38 -2.97 -5.32 -3.09
C TYR A 38 -4.24 -4.59 -3.52
N GLN A 39 -5.37 -4.88 -2.88
CA GLN A 39 -6.65 -4.22 -3.13
C GLN A 39 -6.89 -3.10 -2.13
N GLN A 40 -7.65 -2.08 -2.53
CA GLN A 40 -8.02 -0.93 -1.69
C GLN A 40 -9.26 -1.20 -0.81
N HIS A 41 -9.49 -2.45 -0.39
CA HIS A 41 -10.66 -2.81 0.40
C HIS A 41 -10.31 -2.81 1.90
N GLU A 42 -10.94 -1.91 2.66
CA GLU A 42 -10.85 -1.82 4.13
C GLU A 42 -11.46 -3.04 4.84
N GLU A 43 -12.43 -3.71 4.19
CA GLU A 43 -13.19 -4.84 4.74
C GLU A 43 -12.32 -6.07 5.05
N ALA A 44 -11.12 -6.15 4.47
CA ALA A 44 -10.19 -7.26 4.69
C ALA A 44 -9.64 -7.32 6.13
N ASP A 45 -9.78 -6.24 6.90
CA ASP A 45 -9.10 -6.06 8.18
C ASP A 45 -9.99 -6.11 9.42
N ILE A 46 -11.26 -6.51 9.26
CA ILE A 46 -12.28 -6.50 10.32
C ILE A 46 -11.90 -7.38 11.54
N HIS A 47 -11.02 -8.38 11.36
CA HIS A 47 -10.76 -9.41 12.37
C HIS A 47 -9.34 -9.38 12.99
N GLY A 48 -8.70 -8.21 13.11
CA GLY A 48 -7.45 -8.05 13.87
C GLY A 48 -6.82 -6.67 13.67
N PRO A 49 -5.59 -6.43 14.15
CA PRO A 49 -4.99 -5.11 14.07
C PRO A 49 -4.82 -4.70 12.60
N PRO A 50 -5.31 -3.51 12.21
CA PRO A 50 -5.30 -3.09 10.83
C PRO A 50 -3.88 -3.00 10.24
N PHE A 51 -3.79 -3.06 8.91
CA PHE A 51 -2.55 -2.99 8.16
C PHE A 51 -1.73 -1.76 8.55
N ARG A 52 -2.40 -0.62 8.76
CA ARG A 52 -1.78 0.62 9.24
C ARG A 52 -1.15 0.45 10.62
N GLU A 53 -1.79 -0.24 11.56
CA GLU A 53 -1.23 -0.48 12.91
C GLU A 53 -0.03 -1.43 12.88
N LEU A 54 0.00 -2.39 11.96
CA LEU A 54 1.10 -3.37 11.88
C LEU A 54 2.31 -2.90 11.08
N THR A 55 2.11 -1.91 10.20
CA THR A 55 3.12 -1.48 9.21
C THR A 55 3.45 0.01 9.25
N ASP A 56 2.68 0.80 10.00
CA ASP A 56 2.71 2.27 10.00
C ASP A 56 2.46 2.90 8.61
N CYS A 57 1.89 2.13 7.67
CA CYS A 57 1.67 2.54 6.29
C CYS A 57 0.21 2.29 5.89
N PRO A 58 -0.47 3.22 5.19
CA PRO A 58 -1.79 2.96 4.64
C PRO A 58 -1.74 1.84 3.58
N GLN A 59 -2.65 0.88 3.63
CA GLN A 59 -2.74 -0.21 2.64
C GLN A 59 -2.92 0.31 1.21
N SER A 60 -3.58 1.47 1.06
CA SER A 60 -3.73 2.17 -0.22
C SER A 60 -2.38 2.47 -0.89
N VAL A 61 -1.35 2.84 -0.11
CA VAL A 61 0.02 3.05 -0.62
C VAL A 61 0.56 1.76 -1.22
N LEU A 62 0.41 0.62 -0.52
CA LEU A 62 0.86 -0.66 -1.03
C LEU A 62 0.13 -1.03 -2.33
N SER A 63 -1.20 -0.83 -2.37
CA SER A 63 -2.01 -1.06 -3.57
C SER A 63 -1.53 -0.22 -4.76
N PHE A 64 -1.23 1.06 -4.53
CA PHE A 64 -0.70 1.96 -5.55
C PHE A 64 0.69 1.51 -6.04
N LEU A 65 1.58 1.13 -5.13
CA LEU A 65 2.92 0.65 -5.49
C LEU A 65 2.88 -0.64 -6.32
N VAL A 66 1.92 -1.54 -6.06
CA VAL A 66 1.67 -2.73 -6.89
C VAL A 66 1.24 -2.33 -8.30
N LYS A 67 0.26 -1.43 -8.42
CA LYS A 67 -0.22 -0.96 -9.74
C LYS A 67 0.91 -0.28 -10.54
N ILE A 68 1.73 0.53 -9.88
CA ILE A 68 2.94 1.13 -10.48
C ILE A 68 3.89 0.02 -10.96
N SER A 69 4.19 -0.97 -10.12
CA SER A 69 5.18 -1.99 -10.47
C SER A 69 4.72 -2.88 -11.62
N ILE A 70 3.41 -3.18 -11.70
CA ILE A 70 2.81 -3.88 -12.83
C ILE A 70 2.95 -3.05 -14.11
N LEU A 71 2.49 -1.79 -14.11
CA LEU A 71 2.58 -0.90 -15.28
C LEU A 71 4.04 -0.71 -15.75
N ALA A 72 4.98 -0.62 -14.82
CA ALA A 72 6.39 -0.40 -15.12
C ALA A 72 7.12 -1.66 -15.63
N SER A 73 6.61 -2.86 -15.35
CA SER A 73 7.26 -4.12 -15.72
C SER A 73 6.55 -4.88 -16.85
N ASP A 74 5.38 -4.42 -17.28
CA ASP A 74 4.64 -5.07 -18.36
C ASP A 74 5.22 -4.73 -19.74
N ALA A 75 6.08 -5.60 -20.26
CA ALA A 75 6.73 -5.42 -21.56
C ALA A 75 5.78 -5.58 -22.75
N GLU A 76 4.68 -6.31 -22.58
CA GLU A 76 3.68 -6.59 -23.62
C GLU A 76 2.68 -5.44 -23.78
N LEU A 77 2.63 -4.52 -22.82
CA LEU A 77 1.72 -3.39 -22.84
C LEU A 77 2.23 -2.32 -23.81
N GLU A 78 1.37 -1.92 -24.75
CA GLU A 78 1.65 -0.81 -25.65
C GLU A 78 1.91 0.48 -24.86
N ASN A 79 2.76 1.36 -25.40
CA ASN A 79 3.14 2.58 -24.68
C ASN A 79 1.93 3.48 -24.40
N ASP A 80 0.99 3.60 -25.35
CA ASP A 80 -0.19 4.42 -25.20
C ASP A 80 -1.09 3.92 -24.07
N ASP A 81 -1.32 2.60 -24.00
CA ASP A 81 -2.06 1.95 -22.91
C ASP A 81 -1.33 2.10 -21.56
N ARG A 82 0.00 1.98 -21.56
CA ARG A 82 0.82 2.18 -20.35
C ARG A 82 0.70 3.62 -19.83
N PHE A 83 0.75 4.62 -20.71
CA PHE A 83 0.61 6.02 -20.33
C PHE A 83 -0.80 6.35 -19.88
N ALA A 84 -1.83 5.83 -20.55
CA ALA A 84 -3.21 5.98 -20.14
C ALA A 84 -3.45 5.39 -18.73
N GLY A 85 -2.97 4.17 -18.49
CA GLY A 85 -3.04 3.53 -17.18
C GLY A 85 -2.27 4.28 -16.10
N ALA A 86 -1.08 4.80 -16.41
CA ALA A 86 -0.30 5.62 -15.47
C ALA A 86 -1.00 6.93 -15.12
N TYR A 87 -1.62 7.60 -16.10
CA TYR A 87 -2.37 8.84 -15.89
C TYR A 87 -3.63 8.62 -15.03
N GLN A 88 -4.38 7.55 -15.32
CA GLN A 88 -5.55 7.18 -14.51
C GLN A 88 -5.13 6.86 -13.07
N LEU A 89 -4.02 6.15 -12.90
CA LEU A 89 -3.49 5.80 -11.59
C LEU A 89 -3.08 7.04 -10.80
N GLU A 90 -2.40 7.99 -11.44
CA GLU A 90 -2.00 9.26 -10.85
C GLU A 90 -3.20 10.11 -10.42
N THR A 91 -4.24 10.18 -11.25
CA THR A 91 -5.51 10.85 -10.90
C THR A 91 -6.13 10.21 -9.65
N THR A 92 -6.19 8.88 -9.61
CA THR A 92 -6.73 8.13 -8.45
C THR A 92 -5.92 8.38 -7.17
N MET A 93 -4.60 8.53 -7.27
CA MET A 93 -3.76 8.85 -6.11
C MET A 93 -4.04 10.25 -5.57
N ARG A 94 -4.26 11.25 -6.44
CA ARG A 94 -4.59 12.61 -6.02
C ARG A 94 -5.94 12.70 -5.31
N ASP A 95 -6.91 11.92 -5.78
CA ASP A 95 -8.27 11.92 -5.23
C ASP A 95 -8.42 10.98 -4.01
N SER A 96 -7.37 10.25 -3.63
CA SER A 96 -7.42 9.27 -2.55
C SER A 96 -7.36 9.93 -1.17
N PRO A 97 -8.44 9.88 -0.36
CA PRO A 97 -8.51 10.53 0.95
C PRO A 97 -7.46 10.01 1.95
N CYS A 98 -7.02 8.75 1.81
CA CYS A 98 -5.99 8.15 2.67
C CYS A 98 -4.59 8.78 2.53
N LEU A 99 -4.31 9.53 1.45
CA LEU A 99 -3.03 10.22 1.24
C LEU A 99 -3.08 11.69 1.66
N SER A 100 -4.27 12.26 1.88
CA SER A 100 -4.46 13.65 2.27
C SER A 100 -4.36 13.90 3.79
N GLU A 101 -4.39 12.87 4.63
CA GLU A 101 -4.38 13.00 6.10
C GLU A 101 -2.99 13.17 6.73
N THR A 102 -1.92 13.34 5.95
CA THR A 102 -0.57 13.55 6.52
C THR A 102 -0.42 14.89 7.25
N SER A 103 -1.43 15.77 7.25
CA SER A 103 -1.42 17.05 7.98
C SER A 103 -1.94 16.97 9.42
N SER A 104 -2.46 15.82 9.88
CA SER A 104 -3.03 15.68 11.25
C SER A 104 -2.12 14.91 12.22
N GLN A 105 -0.86 14.66 11.85
CA GLN A 105 0.10 13.92 12.68
C GLN A 105 1.01 14.82 13.55
N ASP A 106 0.85 16.14 13.47
CA ASP A 106 1.57 17.11 14.33
C ASP A 106 0.91 17.29 15.72
N ASP A 107 -0.35 16.88 15.89
CA ASP A 107 -1.06 17.01 17.17
C ASP A 107 -0.64 15.95 18.21
N HIS A 108 -0.23 14.76 17.77
CA HIS A 108 0.21 13.69 18.68
C HIS A 108 1.59 13.94 19.28
N LEU A 109 2.49 14.60 18.54
CA LEU A 109 3.80 15.06 19.06
C LEU A 109 3.64 16.22 20.04
N SER A 110 2.66 17.09 19.81
CA SER A 110 2.33 18.19 20.73
C SER A 110 1.77 17.68 22.07
N THR A 111 0.99 16.60 22.03
CA THR A 111 0.41 15.98 23.23
C THR A 111 1.47 15.29 24.08
N LEU A 112 2.48 14.64 23.47
CA LEU A 112 3.58 14.01 24.21
C LEU A 112 4.50 15.04 24.89
N ASN A 113 4.74 16.21 24.29
CA ASN A 113 5.54 17.26 24.92
C ASN A 113 4.84 17.91 26.13
N ALA A 114 3.51 17.85 26.23
CA ALA A 114 2.77 18.36 27.37
C ALA A 114 2.82 17.43 28.61
N TYR A 115 3.22 16.17 28.46
CA TYR A 115 3.41 15.23 29.58
C TYR A 115 4.84 15.25 30.16
N PHE A 116 5.77 16.00 29.55
CA PHE A 116 7.17 16.09 29.96
C PHE A 116 7.59 17.49 30.47
N TYR A 117 6.64 18.40 30.72
CA TYR A 117 6.85 19.65 31.44
C TYR A 117 5.81 19.86 32.53
#